data_AF-A0A3D5S0Q1-F1
#
_entry.id   AF-A0A3D5S0Q1-F1
#
_cell.length_a   1.000
_cell.length_b   1.000
_cell.length_c   1.000
_cell.angle_alpha   90.00
_cell.angle_beta   90.00
_cell.angle_gamma   90.00
#
_symmetry.space_group_name_H-M   'P 1'
#
loop_
_entity.id
_entity.type
_entity.pdbx_description
1 polymer ?
#
loop_
_entity_poly.entity_id
_entity_poly.type
_entity_poly.pdbx_seq_one_letter_code
_entity_poly.pdbx_strand_id
1 'polypeptide(L)'
;MKKYLLLLLLLIPLVSATPICQFEFELSDTGNVKFDRVWAFEGRDEPETPVEQYALRFLDTAGRIVNNQYFPMMFYVYDIGPASELPVWVRATCREEWKTLQIVKDNTVLFQTDIASKICNKDGICNGDENYVACSIDCPS
;
A
#
# COMPACT_ATOMS: atom_id res chain seq x y z
N MET A 1 -9.91 -42.46 27.80
CA MET A 1 -8.99 -41.49 27.15
C MET A 1 -9.65 -40.82 25.93
N LYS A 2 -10.69 -39.98 26.12
CA LYS A 2 -11.42 -39.29 25.01
C LYS A 2 -11.83 -37.85 25.36
N LYS A 3 -11.13 -37.17 26.29
CA LYS A 3 -11.49 -35.81 26.75
C LYS A 3 -10.51 -34.70 26.31
N TYR A 4 -9.41 -35.03 25.65
CA TYR A 4 -8.39 -34.03 25.25
C TYR A 4 -8.45 -33.60 23.77
N LEU A 5 -9.30 -34.23 22.95
CA LEU A 5 -9.37 -33.91 21.52
C LEU A 5 -10.07 -32.57 21.22
N LEU A 6 -10.96 -32.11 22.11
CA LEU A 6 -11.69 -30.86 21.91
C LEU A 6 -10.84 -29.61 22.19
N LEU A 7 -9.77 -29.73 23.00
CA LEU A 7 -8.95 -28.58 23.38
C LEU A 7 -7.93 -28.17 22.29
N LEU A 8 -7.58 -29.08 21.37
CA LEU A 8 -6.62 -28.81 20.29
C LEU A 8 -7.21 -28.02 19.11
N LEU A 9 -8.53 -28.04 18.92
CA LEU A 9 -9.22 -27.29 17.86
C LEU A 9 -9.31 -25.77 18.14
N LEU A 10 -9.09 -25.35 19.40
CA LEU A 10 -9.14 -23.95 19.83
C LEU A 10 -7.80 -23.20 19.64
N LEU A 11 -6.75 -23.88 19.18
CA LEU A 11 -5.43 -23.29 18.94
C LEU A 11 -5.13 -23.08 17.45
N ILE A 12 -6.14 -23.20 16.56
CA ILE A 12 -5.96 -22.76 15.18
C ILE A 12 -5.79 -21.24 15.25
N PRO A 13 -4.60 -20.69 14.93
CA PRO A 13 -4.47 -19.25 14.81
C PRO A 13 -5.46 -18.82 13.72
N LEU A 14 -6.41 -17.98 14.09
CA LEU A 14 -7.18 -17.25 13.10
C LEU A 14 -6.16 -16.44 12.31
N VAL A 15 -5.83 -16.92 11.11
CA VAL A 15 -5.05 -16.16 10.14
C VAL A 15 -5.98 -15.03 9.72
N SER A 16 -5.94 -13.93 10.47
CA SER A 16 -6.54 -12.68 10.04
C SER A 16 -5.79 -12.28 8.77
N ALA A 17 -6.52 -12.18 7.65
CA ALA A 17 -5.98 -11.62 6.44
C ALA A 17 -5.48 -10.21 6.76
N THR A 18 -4.20 -9.96 6.53
CA THR A 18 -3.62 -8.64 6.74
C THR A 18 -4.16 -7.68 5.68
N PRO A 19 -4.60 -6.46 6.07
CA PRO A 19 -5.05 -5.48 5.11
C PRO A 19 -3.88 -5.11 4.18
N ILE A 20 -4.12 -5.14 2.87
CA ILE A 20 -3.16 -4.72 1.84
C ILE A 20 -3.65 -3.41 1.23
N CYS A 21 -2.75 -2.45 1.13
CA CYS A 21 -2.99 -1.15 0.53
C CYS A 21 -2.42 -1.17 -0.89
N GLN A 22 -3.25 -0.89 -1.89
CA GLN A 22 -2.83 -0.71 -3.26
C GLN A 22 -2.77 0.78 -3.58
N PHE A 23 -1.60 1.23 -4.01
CA PHE A 23 -1.32 2.61 -4.40
C PHE A 23 -1.31 2.70 -5.92
N GLU A 24 -2.14 3.58 -6.47
CA GLU A 24 -2.29 3.79 -7.91
C GLU A 24 -1.85 5.20 -8.27
N PHE A 25 -0.94 5.31 -9.23
CA PHE A 25 -0.43 6.60 -9.72
C PHE A 25 0.11 6.47 -11.14
N GLU A 26 0.13 7.59 -11.86
CA GLU A 26 0.85 7.72 -13.13
C GLU A 26 2.24 8.28 -12.86
N LEU A 27 3.24 7.72 -13.52
CA LEU A 27 4.63 8.15 -13.43
C LEU A 27 5.15 8.44 -14.84
N SER A 28 5.78 9.59 -15.04
CA SER A 28 6.44 9.94 -16.30
C SER A 28 7.92 9.56 -16.32
N ASP A 29 8.48 9.43 -17.53
CA ASP A 29 9.91 9.18 -17.76
C ASP A 29 10.82 10.31 -17.23
N THR A 30 10.24 11.51 -17.14
CA THR A 30 10.82 12.73 -16.56
C THR A 30 10.68 12.80 -15.03
N GLY A 31 9.98 11.86 -14.39
CA GLY A 31 9.82 11.77 -12.94
C GLY A 31 8.65 12.58 -12.37
N ASN A 32 7.73 13.07 -13.20
CA ASN A 32 6.47 13.61 -12.71
C ASN A 32 5.58 12.48 -12.22
N VAL A 33 4.85 12.74 -11.13
CA VAL A 33 3.96 11.78 -10.50
C VAL A 33 2.58 12.41 -10.38
N LYS A 34 1.56 11.68 -10.83
CA LYS A 34 0.17 12.00 -10.58
C LYS A 34 -0.43 10.88 -9.75
N PHE A 35 -0.60 11.15 -8.45
CA PHE A 35 -1.21 10.20 -7.53
C PHE A 35 -2.73 10.16 -7.75
N ASP A 36 -3.25 8.97 -8.02
CA ASP A 36 -4.68 8.79 -8.28
C ASP A 36 -5.40 8.43 -6.98
N ARG A 37 -5.08 7.29 -6.38
CA ARG A 37 -5.79 6.78 -5.20
C ARG A 37 -5.00 5.74 -4.42
N VAL A 38 -5.49 5.47 -3.21
CA VAL A 38 -5.14 4.30 -2.39
C VAL A 38 -6.42 3.63 -1.94
N TRP A 39 -6.43 2.31 -1.89
CA TRP A 39 -7.55 1.55 -1.32
C TRP A 39 -7.04 0.26 -0.67
N ALA A 40 -7.79 -0.23 0.32
CA ALA A 40 -7.42 -1.41 1.09
C ALA A 40 -8.27 -2.63 0.74
N PHE A 41 -7.70 -3.83 0.83
CA PHE A 41 -8.44 -5.08 0.69
C PHE A 41 -7.75 -6.20 1.47
N GLU A 42 -8.47 -7.30 1.71
CA GLU A 42 -7.90 -8.50 2.30
C GLU A 42 -7.02 -9.22 1.27
N GLY A 43 -5.75 -9.45 1.60
CA GLY A 43 -4.84 -10.04 0.64
C GLY A 43 -3.54 -10.54 1.26
N ARG A 44 -2.57 -10.79 0.39
CA ARG A 44 -1.18 -11.06 0.76
C ARG A 44 -0.30 -10.02 0.11
N ASP A 45 0.77 -9.69 0.81
CA ASP A 45 1.77 -8.77 0.28
C ASP A 45 2.46 -9.37 -0.95
N GLU A 46 2.89 -8.49 -1.85
CA GLU A 46 3.74 -8.90 -2.96
C GLU A 46 5.17 -9.10 -2.46
N PRO A 47 5.88 -10.12 -2.95
CA PRO A 47 7.26 -10.34 -2.54
C PRO A 47 8.10 -9.10 -2.87
N GLU A 48 8.93 -8.69 -1.92
CA GLU A 48 9.88 -7.60 -2.13
C GLU A 48 10.77 -7.91 -3.35
N THR A 49 10.90 -6.92 -4.23
CA THR A 49 11.81 -7.01 -5.36
C THR A 49 13.20 -6.55 -4.91
N PRO A 50 14.26 -7.35 -5.16
CA PRO A 50 15.60 -6.99 -4.72
C PRO A 50 16.14 -5.85 -5.59
N VAL A 51 16.17 -4.66 -5.00
CA VAL A 51 16.90 -3.46 -5.45
C VAL A 51 16.43 -2.91 -6.80
N GLU A 52 15.58 -1.88 -6.74
CA GLU A 52 15.11 -1.13 -7.90
C GLU A 52 15.35 0.37 -7.73
N GLN A 53 15.41 1.10 -8.84
CA GLN A 53 15.60 2.56 -8.84
C GLN A 53 14.46 3.30 -8.12
N TYR A 54 13.26 2.72 -8.14
CA TYR A 54 12.04 3.34 -7.60
C TYR A 54 11.57 2.65 -6.32
N ALA A 55 11.01 3.43 -5.40
CA ALA A 55 10.38 2.90 -4.20
C ALA A 55 9.20 3.75 -3.71
N LEU A 56 8.26 3.10 -3.04
CA LEU A 56 7.35 3.75 -2.10
C LEU A 56 8.01 3.79 -0.73
N ARG A 57 8.23 4.99 -0.21
CA ARG A 57 8.79 5.23 1.11
C ARG A 57 7.70 5.74 2.03
N PHE A 58 7.51 5.06 3.15
CA PHE A 58 6.49 5.41 4.14
C PHE A 58 7.15 6.02 5.37
N LEU A 59 6.62 7.16 5.81
CA LEU A 59 7.11 7.88 6.98
C LEU A 59 6.04 7.93 8.07
N ASP A 60 6.49 7.90 9.33
CA ASP A 60 5.64 8.07 10.50
C ASP A 60 5.38 9.55 10.85
N THR A 61 4.68 9.80 11.96
CA THR A 61 4.38 11.16 12.46
C THR A 61 5.62 11.99 12.81
N ALA A 62 6.75 11.35 13.06
CA ALA A 62 8.02 12.00 13.34
C ALA A 62 8.87 12.21 12.07
N GLY A 63 8.36 11.84 10.89
CA GLY A 63 9.09 11.90 9.63
C GLY A 63 10.17 10.82 9.50
N ARG A 64 10.12 9.75 10.30
CA ARG A 64 11.07 8.64 10.20
C ARG A 64 10.58 7.63 9.18
N ILE A 65 11.49 7.11 8.37
CA ILE A 65 11.18 6.03 7.42
C ILE A 65 10.84 4.77 8.21
N VAL A 66 9.63 4.25 8.02
CA VAL A 66 9.15 3.01 8.65
C VAL A 66 9.03 1.85 7.66
N ASN A 67 8.95 2.15 6.36
CA ASN A 67 8.97 1.14 5.32
C ASN A 67 9.51 1.70 3.99
N ASN A 68 10.14 0.85 3.18
CA ASN A 68 10.53 1.11 1.80
C ASN A 68 10.13 -0.10 0.95
N GLN A 69 9.15 0.08 0.05
CA GLN A 69 8.73 -0.94 -0.91
C GLN A 69 9.31 -0.60 -2.28
N TYR A 70 10.27 -1.38 -2.75
CA TYR A 70 10.84 -1.25 -4.09
C TYR A 70 9.90 -1.85 -5.13
N PHE A 71 9.85 -1.22 -6.30
CA PHE A 71 9.07 -1.72 -7.43
C PHE A 71 9.82 -1.49 -8.76
N PRO A 72 9.71 -2.44 -9.71
CA PRO A 72 10.35 -2.30 -11.01
C PRO A 72 9.60 -1.27 -11.86
N MET A 73 10.33 -0.51 -12.65
CA MET A 73 9.75 0.44 -13.59
C MET A 73 10.52 0.47 -14.91
N MET A 74 9.81 0.32 -16.02
CA MET A 74 10.39 0.41 -17.36
C MET A 74 9.43 1.18 -18.28
N PHE A 75 9.90 2.29 -18.84
CA PHE A 75 9.17 3.14 -19.78
C PHE A 75 9.13 2.56 -21.20
N TYR A 76 8.68 1.31 -21.29
CA TYR A 76 8.59 0.58 -22.54
C TYR A 76 7.42 -0.39 -22.48
N VAL A 77 6.50 -0.26 -23.43
CA VAL A 77 5.37 -1.18 -23.59
C VAL A 77 5.67 -2.10 -24.77
N TYR A 78 5.67 -3.41 -24.51
CA TYR A 78 5.85 -4.41 -25.55
C TYR A 78 4.79 -4.18 -26.66
N ASP A 79 5.21 -4.21 -27.92
CA ASP A 79 4.44 -3.88 -29.14
C ASP A 79 4.12 -2.39 -29.42
N ILE A 80 4.27 -1.47 -28.46
CA ILE A 80 4.06 -0.03 -28.69
C ILE A 80 5.39 0.72 -28.77
N GLY A 81 6.36 0.33 -27.94
CA GLY A 81 7.66 0.98 -27.83
C GLY A 81 7.79 1.87 -26.58
N PRO A 82 8.65 2.89 -26.60
CA PRO A 82 8.84 3.80 -25.49
C PRO A 82 7.54 4.52 -25.11
N ALA A 83 7.28 4.63 -23.81
CA ALA A 83 6.15 5.38 -23.27
C ALA A 83 6.67 6.55 -22.43
N SER A 84 6.07 7.73 -22.55
CA SER A 84 6.43 8.89 -21.72
C SER A 84 5.80 8.83 -20.33
N GLU A 85 4.74 8.04 -20.16
CA GLU A 85 3.96 7.93 -18.93
C GLU A 85 3.35 6.54 -18.82
N LEU A 86 3.34 5.98 -17.61
CA LEU A 86 2.79 4.66 -17.32
C LEU A 86 1.98 4.65 -16.03
N PRO A 87 0.86 3.91 -15.98
CA PRO A 87 0.17 3.63 -14.74
C PRO A 87 1.00 2.64 -13.90
N VAL A 88 1.04 2.88 -12.60
CA VAL A 88 1.80 2.10 -11.63
C VAL A 88 0.86 1.66 -10.52
N TRP A 89 0.94 0.37 -10.18
CA TRP A 89 0.24 -0.20 -9.03
C TRP A 89 1.26 -0.88 -8.13
N VAL A 90 1.32 -0.44 -6.88
CA VAL A 90 2.20 -1.04 -5.88
C VAL A 90 1.36 -1.45 -4.69
N ARG A 91 1.60 -2.66 -4.17
CA ARG A 91 0.94 -3.18 -2.98
C ARG A 91 1.91 -3.20 -1.81
N ALA A 92 1.39 -2.91 -0.63
CA ALA A 92 2.11 -3.09 0.62
C ALA A 92 1.12 -3.38 1.76
N THR A 93 1.54 -4.12 2.76
CA THR A 93 0.73 -4.36 3.98
C THR A 93 0.35 -3.04 4.64
N CYS A 94 -0.93 -2.68 4.69
CA CYS A 94 -1.40 -1.44 5.32
C CYS A 94 -0.95 -1.36 6.78
N ARG A 95 -0.44 -0.21 7.20
CA ARG A 95 -0.09 0.02 8.60
C ARG A 95 -0.56 1.38 9.11
N GLU A 96 -1.07 1.41 10.34
CA GLU A 96 -1.61 2.63 10.95
C GLU A 96 -0.53 3.69 11.24
N GLU A 97 0.72 3.27 11.44
CA GLU A 97 1.83 4.19 11.66
C GLU A 97 2.18 5.04 10.43
N TRP A 98 1.74 4.65 9.23
CA TRP A 98 2.00 5.40 8.01
C TRP A 98 1.26 6.74 8.03
N LYS A 99 1.99 7.81 7.76
CA LYS A 99 1.46 9.17 7.64
C LYS A 99 1.77 9.78 6.30
N THR A 100 3.02 9.69 5.88
CA THR A 100 3.43 10.26 4.60
C THR A 100 3.87 9.16 3.66
N LEU A 101 3.37 9.21 2.44
CA LEU A 101 3.87 8.44 1.31
C LEU A 101 4.80 9.32 0.48
N GLN A 102 5.99 8.81 0.18
CA GLN A 102 6.92 9.37 -0.80
C GLN A 102 7.10 8.38 -1.94
N ILE A 103 7.07 8.87 -3.19
CA ILE A 103 7.58 8.13 -4.35
C ILE A 103 8.98 8.64 -4.60
N VAL A 104 9.96 7.74 -4.55
CA VAL A 104 11.38 8.08 -4.64
C VAL A 104 12.03 7.39 -5.83
N LYS A 105 13.00 8.06 -6.45
CA LYS A 105 13.91 7.51 -7.45
C LYS A 105 15.36 7.79 -7.03
N ASP A 106 16.18 6.76 -6.90
CA ASP A 106 17.59 6.89 -6.51
C ASP A 106 17.77 7.79 -5.26
N ASN A 107 16.94 7.55 -4.23
CA ASN A 107 16.82 8.34 -3.01
C ASN A 107 16.33 9.79 -3.15
N THR A 108 16.03 10.27 -4.36
CA THR A 108 15.42 11.57 -4.61
C THR A 108 13.90 11.47 -4.50
N VAL A 109 13.28 12.38 -3.74
CA VAL A 109 11.82 12.43 -3.61
C VAL A 109 11.23 13.07 -4.86
N LEU A 110 10.41 12.31 -5.60
CA LEU A 110 9.68 12.78 -6.77
C LEU A 110 8.30 13.34 -6.38
N PHE A 111 7.68 12.72 -5.37
CA PHE A 111 6.35 13.07 -4.92
C PHE A 111 6.17 12.77 -3.44
N GLN A 112 5.31 13.54 -2.78
CA GLN A 112 4.96 13.36 -1.38
C GLN A 112 3.49 13.69 -1.14
N THR A 113 2.79 12.85 -0.37
CA THR A 113 1.42 13.12 0.07
C THR A 113 1.15 12.58 1.47
N ASP A 114 0.17 13.17 2.16
CA ASP A 114 -0.42 12.57 3.36
C ASP A 114 -1.26 11.37 2.93
N ILE A 115 -0.91 10.19 3.42
CA ILE A 115 -1.57 8.93 3.08
C ILE A 115 -2.55 8.50 4.16
N ALA A 116 -2.40 8.99 5.40
CA ALA A 116 -3.26 8.63 6.50
C ALA A 116 -4.71 9.04 6.24
N SER A 117 -4.94 10.30 5.86
CA SER A 117 -6.28 10.80 5.52
C SER A 117 -6.87 10.17 4.26
N LYS A 118 -6.04 9.58 3.40
CA LYS A 118 -6.50 8.91 2.17
C LYS A 118 -6.93 7.46 2.39
N ILE A 119 -6.42 6.82 3.44
CA ILE A 119 -6.76 5.43 3.80
C ILE A 119 -8.00 5.41 4.70
N CYS A 120 -8.06 6.29 5.69
CA CYS A 120 -9.18 6.44 6.62
C CYS A 120 -9.06 7.79 7.32
N ASN A 121 -9.96 8.72 6.99
CA ASN A 121 -9.90 10.09 7.49
C ASN A 121 -10.51 10.26 8.90
N LYS A 122 -11.28 9.26 9.38
CA LYS A 122 -11.92 9.22 10.71
C LYS A 122 -12.93 10.34 10.94
N ASP A 123 -13.64 10.75 9.88
CA ASP A 123 -14.68 11.79 9.96
C ASP A 123 -16.05 11.25 10.35
N GLY A 124 -16.20 9.92 10.46
CA GLY A 124 -17.45 9.25 10.81
C GLY A 124 -18.37 8.98 9.62
N ILE A 125 -17.91 9.20 8.38
CA ILE A 125 -18.65 8.98 7.14
C ILE A 125 -17.80 8.08 6.24
N CYS A 126 -18.39 7.01 5.70
CA CYS A 126 -17.70 6.18 4.71
C CYS A 126 -17.56 6.93 3.38
N ASN A 127 -16.39 7.51 3.12
CA ASN A 127 -16.08 8.21 1.88
C ASN A 127 -15.77 7.23 0.74
N GLY A 128 -15.82 7.69 -0.51
CA GLY A 128 -15.81 6.82 -1.70
C GLY A 128 -14.58 5.92 -1.87
N ASP A 129 -13.41 6.34 -1.37
CA ASP A 129 -12.16 5.56 -1.42
C ASP A 129 -11.91 4.74 -0.14
N GLU A 130 -12.75 4.92 0.89
CA GLU A 130 -12.68 4.21 2.16
C GLU A 130 -13.44 2.90 2.10
N ASN A 131 -13.08 1.95 2.96
CA ASN A 131 -13.80 0.69 3.10
C ASN A 131 -13.61 0.07 4.48
N TYR A 132 -14.41 -0.95 4.78
CA TYR A 132 -14.39 -1.65 6.08
C TYR A 132 -13.00 -2.21 6.45
N VAL A 133 -12.17 -2.59 5.47
CA VAL A 133 -10.86 -3.22 5.72
C VAL A 133 -9.87 -2.24 6.33
N ALA A 134 -9.86 -0.98 5.86
CA ALA A 134 -8.98 0.06 6.40
C ALA A 134 -9.65 1.00 7.40
N CYS A 135 -10.98 1.13 7.34
CA CYS A 135 -11.73 2.16 8.06
C CYS A 135 -13.03 1.58 8.65
N SER A 136 -12.91 0.54 9.47
CA SER A 136 -14.05 -0.19 10.05
C SER A 136 -14.98 0.65 10.92
N ILE A 137 -14.50 1.80 11.44
CA ILE A 137 -15.31 2.74 12.22
C ILE A 137 -16.28 3.51 11.32
N ASP A 138 -15.79 4.04 10.21
CA ASP A 138 -16.57 4.91 9.32
C ASP A 138 -17.34 4.11 8.27
N CYS A 139 -16.80 2.95 7.87
CA CYS A 139 -17.36 2.04 6.86
C CYS A 139 -17.78 0.70 7.47
N PRO A 140 -18.93 0.58 8.16
CA PRO A 140 -19.40 -0.69 8.73
C PRO A 140 -19.75 -1.73 7.65
N SER A 141 -19.47 -3.02 7.93
CA SER A 141 -19.75 -4.18 7.04
C SER A 141 -21.17 -4.70 7.12
#